data_AF-A0A830FZ39-F1
#
_entry.id   AF-A0A830FZ39-F1
#
_cell.length_a   1.000
_cell.length_b   1.000
_cell.length_c   1.000
_cell.angle_alpha   90.00
_cell.angle_beta   90.00
_cell.angle_gamma   90.00
#
_symmetry.space_group_name_H-M   'P 1'
#
loop_
_entity.id
_entity.type
_entity.pdbx_description
1 polymer ?
#
loop_
_entity_poly.entity_id
_entity_poly.type
_entity_poly.pdbx_seq_one_letter_code
_entity_poly.pdbx_strand_id
1 'polypeptide(L)'
;MKIHPDAPTDADGNPVHPDDADRYICGRPKSESTTPSEHGRERDDVDFCMLTAGHGTTDPKRTGEPGVACKHHGGNAPKGRANGNYQTGAFSEHLQSDLSDREREAFGGLVEAFGDQDRAQDAVRELAAEALIKYKRSGDHRFLREARQLLSEFNIADATDHLEVDGVDDLLMQDLREAHDE
;
A
#
# COMPACT_ATOMS: atom_id res chain seq x y z
N MET A 1 20.75 7.91 20.59
CA MET A 1 21.27 9.28 20.39
C MET A 1 20.29 10.26 21.02
N LYS A 2 20.79 11.29 21.73
CA LYS A 2 19.98 12.21 22.56
C LYS A 2 19.60 13.49 21.79
N ILE A 3 18.49 14.12 22.18
CA ILE A 3 18.06 15.47 21.72
C ILE A 3 19.10 16.51 22.19
N HIS A 4 19.35 17.53 21.38
CA HIS A 4 20.25 18.64 21.73
C HIS A 4 19.67 19.44 22.91
N PRO A 5 20.47 19.82 23.93
CA PRO A 5 19.95 20.49 25.13
C PRO A 5 19.21 21.80 24.84
N ASP A 6 19.61 22.52 23.78
CA ASP A 6 19.00 23.80 23.39
C ASP A 6 17.84 23.66 22.40
N ALA A 7 17.45 22.43 22.02
CA ALA A 7 16.29 22.24 21.18
C ALA A 7 15.01 22.53 22.00
N PRO A 8 14.10 23.40 21.51
CA PRO A 8 12.81 23.61 22.16
C PRO A 8 12.03 22.30 22.26
N THR A 9 11.40 22.05 23.41
CA THR A 9 10.57 20.87 23.62
C THR A 9 9.17 21.24 24.10
N ASP A 10 8.17 20.42 23.77
CA ASP A 10 6.84 20.51 24.39
C ASP A 10 6.83 19.96 25.84
N ALA A 11 5.64 19.94 26.46
CA ALA A 11 5.45 19.48 27.84
C ALA A 11 5.81 18.01 28.05
N ASP A 12 5.81 17.21 26.99
CA ASP A 12 6.13 15.78 27.00
C ASP A 12 7.61 15.52 26.64
N GLY A 13 8.41 16.57 26.45
CA GLY A 13 9.83 16.48 26.11
C GLY A 13 10.10 16.20 24.62
N ASN A 14 9.11 16.38 23.74
CA ASN A 14 9.28 16.22 22.31
C ASN A 14 9.91 17.47 21.68
N PRO A 15 10.88 17.35 20.78
CA PRO A 15 11.50 18.50 20.11
C PRO A 15 10.53 19.16 19.11
N VAL A 16 10.27 20.46 19.29
CA VAL A 16 9.35 21.28 18.48
C VAL A 16 10.08 22.43 17.80
N HIS A 17 9.50 22.95 16.73
CA HIS A 17 10.06 24.07 15.99
C HIS A 17 10.00 25.36 16.85
N PRO A 18 11.09 26.15 16.92
CA PRO A 18 11.14 27.35 17.76
C PRO A 18 10.09 28.40 17.40
N ASP A 19 9.78 28.51 16.10
CA ASP A 19 8.81 29.50 15.59
C ASP A 19 7.40 28.90 15.40
N ASP A 20 7.22 27.60 15.62
CA ASP A 20 5.95 26.89 15.39
C ASP A 20 5.84 25.67 16.32
N ALA A 21 5.26 25.89 17.51
CA ALA A 21 5.17 24.86 18.55
C ALA A 21 4.34 23.63 18.14
N ASP A 22 3.50 23.75 17.10
CA ASP A 22 2.71 22.63 16.58
C ASP A 22 3.50 21.71 15.64
N ARG A 23 4.72 22.12 15.26
CA ARG A 23 5.56 21.39 14.30
C ARG A 23 6.70 20.65 15.00
N TYR A 24 6.65 19.33 14.98
CA TYR A 24 7.74 18.48 15.48
C TYR A 24 8.97 18.49 14.55
N ILE A 25 10.15 18.53 15.17
CA ILE A 25 11.46 18.51 14.49
C ILE A 25 12.32 17.36 15.00
N CYS A 26 13.44 17.09 14.33
CA CYS A 26 14.37 16.06 14.77
C CYS A 26 15.07 16.40 16.10
N GLY A 27 15.43 17.67 16.31
CA GLY A 27 16.03 18.18 17.55
C GLY A 27 17.41 17.61 17.92
N ARG A 28 18.00 16.74 17.10
CA ARG A 28 19.33 16.16 17.35
C ARG A 28 20.45 17.12 16.94
N PRO A 29 21.65 17.04 17.57
CA PRO A 29 22.80 17.84 17.16
C PRO A 29 23.08 17.65 15.67
N LYS A 30 23.40 18.72 14.94
CA LYS A 30 23.81 18.61 13.55
C LYS A 30 25.09 17.76 13.43
N SER A 31 25.13 16.84 12.48
CA SER A 31 26.31 16.11 12.00
C SER A 31 26.66 16.54 10.57
N GLU A 32 27.88 16.23 10.12
CA GLU A 32 28.31 16.44 8.72
C GLU A 32 27.40 15.77 7.68
N SER A 33 26.63 14.74 8.07
CA SER A 33 25.63 14.05 7.22
C SER A 33 24.25 14.72 7.22
N THR A 34 24.04 15.71 8.09
CA THR A 34 22.82 16.53 8.22
C THR A 34 23.07 18.00 7.87
N THR A 35 24.28 18.29 7.42
CA THR A 35 24.70 19.54 6.79
C THR A 35 25.21 19.15 5.41
N PRO A 36 24.38 19.07 4.36
CA PRO A 36 24.63 19.99 3.25
C PRO A 36 23.46 20.21 2.27
N SER A 37 23.17 21.46 1.91
CA SER A 37 23.03 21.89 0.50
C SER A 37 22.77 23.40 0.37
N GLU A 38 23.08 23.93 -0.81
CA GLU A 38 22.81 25.28 -1.32
C GLU A 38 21.30 25.67 -1.34
N HIS A 39 20.43 24.83 -0.76
CA HIS A 39 18.98 24.94 -0.83
C HIS A 39 18.33 25.08 0.56
N GLY A 40 18.67 26.17 1.26
CA GLY A 40 17.75 27.03 2.02
C GLY A 40 16.80 26.44 3.08
N ARG A 41 16.96 25.17 3.49
CA ARG A 41 16.14 24.54 4.54
C ARG A 41 16.87 24.36 5.87
N GLU A 42 18.12 24.84 5.95
CA GLU A 42 18.95 24.79 7.14
C GLU A 42 19.09 26.20 7.72
N ARG A 43 18.69 26.36 8.98
CA ARG A 43 18.97 27.55 9.79
C ARG A 43 20.35 27.36 10.40
N ASP A 44 21.34 28.15 9.98
CA ASP A 44 22.71 28.06 10.50
C ASP A 44 22.85 28.63 11.92
N ASP A 45 21.85 29.35 12.39
CA ASP A 45 21.79 29.98 13.70
C ASP A 45 21.39 29.04 14.85
N VAL A 46 21.17 27.75 14.55
CA VAL A 46 20.88 26.71 15.56
C VAL A 46 21.77 25.47 15.37
N ASP A 47 22.20 24.86 16.47
CA ASP A 47 23.09 23.69 16.46
C ASP A 47 22.34 22.34 16.40
N PHE A 48 21.03 22.37 16.22
CA PHE A 48 20.16 21.19 16.14
C PHE A 48 19.42 21.10 14.80
N CYS A 49 19.03 19.88 14.46
CA CYS A 49 18.35 19.55 13.20
C CYS A 49 16.87 19.96 13.24
N MET A 50 16.49 20.90 12.38
CA MET A 50 15.11 21.36 12.22
C MET A 50 14.28 20.56 11.19
N LEU A 51 14.85 19.50 10.60
CA LEU A 51 14.09 18.64 9.70
C LEU A 51 12.92 18.02 10.45
N THR A 52 11.75 18.00 9.81
CA THR A 52 10.54 17.44 10.39
C THR A 52 10.75 15.97 10.75
N ALA A 53 10.52 15.64 12.02
CA ALA A 53 10.44 14.26 12.48
C ALA A 53 9.25 13.59 11.77
N GLY A 54 9.46 12.41 11.19
CA GLY A 54 8.39 11.71 10.46
C GLY A 54 7.96 12.36 9.13
N HIS A 55 8.80 13.16 8.46
CA HIS A 55 8.49 13.78 7.17
C HIS A 55 7.81 12.81 6.18
N GLY A 56 6.58 13.14 5.75
CA GLY A 56 5.75 12.33 4.86
C GLY A 56 4.66 11.50 5.55
N THR A 57 4.30 11.79 6.80
CA THR A 57 3.19 11.13 7.50
C THR A 57 2.03 12.11 7.74
N THR A 58 0.79 11.61 7.69
CA THR A 58 -0.45 12.36 7.89
C THR A 58 -0.65 12.79 9.34
N ASP A 59 0.11 12.17 10.25
CA ASP A 59 0.16 12.54 11.66
C ASP A 59 1.62 12.47 12.15
N PRO A 60 2.39 13.56 12.00
CA PRO A 60 3.76 13.65 12.51
C PRO A 60 3.82 13.53 14.05
N LYS A 61 2.67 13.63 14.77
CA LYS A 61 2.58 13.39 16.21
C LYS A 61 2.55 11.89 16.56
N ARG A 62 2.31 10.99 15.60
CA ARG A 62 1.78 9.64 15.89
C ARG A 62 2.56 8.45 15.32
N THR A 63 3.75 8.63 14.74
CA THR A 63 4.57 7.48 14.30
C THR A 63 5.34 6.77 15.42
N GLY A 64 4.93 6.95 16.67
CA GLY A 64 5.45 6.21 17.81
C GLY A 64 6.77 6.77 18.31
N GLU A 65 6.74 7.23 19.56
CA GLU A 65 7.81 7.77 20.38
C GLU A 65 8.27 9.22 20.11
N PRO A 66 8.28 10.07 21.16
CA PRO A 66 9.02 11.32 21.20
C PRO A 66 10.44 11.22 20.66
N GLY A 67 10.81 12.10 19.72
CA GLY A 67 12.19 12.19 19.23
C GLY A 67 12.57 11.20 18.13
N VAL A 68 11.60 10.76 17.30
CA VAL A 68 11.92 10.03 16.06
C VAL A 68 12.85 10.89 15.22
N ALA A 69 14.08 10.42 15.07
CA ALA A 69 15.06 11.04 14.22
C ALA A 69 14.49 11.33 12.82
N CYS A 70 14.96 12.38 12.16
CA CYS A 70 14.78 12.47 10.72
C CYS A 70 15.57 11.33 10.02
N LYS A 71 15.32 11.10 8.73
CA LYS A 71 16.03 10.09 7.92
C LYS A 71 17.56 10.22 8.03
N HIS A 72 18.08 11.44 8.15
CA HIS A 72 19.51 11.73 8.27
C HIS A 72 20.10 11.38 9.65
N HIS A 73 19.25 11.22 10.66
CA HIS A 73 19.62 10.83 12.03
C HIS A 73 19.21 9.39 12.37
N GLY A 74 19.00 8.54 11.36
CA GLY A 74 18.63 7.13 11.54
C GLY A 74 17.14 6.91 11.80
N GLY A 75 16.30 7.90 11.51
CA GLY A 75 14.85 7.74 11.52
C GLY A 75 14.37 6.87 10.38
N ASN A 76 13.49 5.92 10.69
CA ASN A 76 12.79 5.16 9.66
C ASN A 76 11.49 5.89 9.31
N ALA A 77 11.37 6.33 8.06
CA ALA A 77 10.06 6.70 7.54
C ALA A 77 9.21 5.41 7.43
N PRO A 78 7.93 5.44 7.86
CA PRO A 78 7.02 4.34 7.59
C PRO A 78 6.98 4.03 6.09
N LYS A 79 6.91 2.75 5.73
CA LYS A 79 6.82 2.27 4.34
C LYS A 79 5.40 1.77 4.06
N GLY A 80 5.02 1.71 2.78
CA GLY A 80 3.72 1.19 2.36
C GLY A 80 2.56 1.98 2.97
N ARG A 81 1.47 1.29 3.35
CA ARG A 81 0.23 1.89 3.90
C ARG A 81 0.42 2.75 5.15
N ALA A 82 1.50 2.50 5.91
CA ALA A 82 1.80 3.27 7.12
C ALA A 82 2.47 4.63 6.82
N ASN A 83 2.92 4.85 5.57
CA ASN A 83 3.41 6.14 5.12
C ASN A 83 2.22 7.08 4.91
N GLY A 84 2.23 8.29 5.47
CA GLY A 84 1.08 9.20 5.27
C GLY A 84 0.97 9.71 3.83
N ASN A 85 2.07 9.73 3.10
CA ASN A 85 2.05 9.99 1.67
C ASN A 85 1.52 8.81 0.85
N TYR A 86 1.24 7.65 1.46
CA TYR A 86 0.65 6.51 0.76
C TYR A 86 -0.72 6.85 0.18
N GLN A 87 -1.55 7.54 0.95
CA GLN A 87 -2.89 7.95 0.53
C GLN A 87 -2.85 9.14 -0.42
N THR A 88 -1.82 10.00 -0.33
CA THR A 88 -1.64 11.20 -1.16
C THR A 88 -0.68 10.97 -2.33
N GLY A 89 -0.44 9.73 -2.74
CA GLY A 89 0.38 9.44 -3.91
C GLY A 89 -0.19 10.18 -5.12
N ALA A 90 0.68 10.73 -5.98
CA ALA A 90 0.32 11.69 -7.04
C ALA A 90 -0.80 11.26 -8.02
N PHE A 91 -1.25 10.00 -7.96
CA PHE A 91 -2.29 9.44 -8.82
C PHE A 91 -3.34 8.60 -8.07
N SER A 92 -3.27 8.44 -6.75
CA SER A 92 -4.23 7.60 -6.00
C SER A 92 -5.66 8.12 -6.15
N GLU A 93 -5.85 9.43 -6.03
CA GLU A 93 -7.15 10.07 -6.23
C GLU A 93 -7.65 9.93 -7.67
N HIS A 94 -6.76 10.06 -8.66
CA HIS A 94 -7.14 9.94 -10.07
C HIS A 94 -7.50 8.51 -10.48
N LEU A 95 -6.79 7.50 -9.97
CA LEU A 95 -7.00 6.08 -10.28
C LEU A 95 -8.37 5.55 -9.83
N GLN A 96 -9.00 6.19 -8.85
CA GLN A 96 -10.28 5.76 -8.28
C GLN A 96 -11.37 6.83 -8.42
N SER A 97 -11.09 7.92 -9.15
CA SER A 97 -11.98 9.08 -9.25
C SER A 97 -13.30 8.76 -9.94
N ASP A 98 -13.26 7.85 -10.92
CA ASP A 98 -14.40 7.37 -11.70
C ASP A 98 -15.13 6.18 -11.07
N LEU A 99 -14.52 5.53 -10.08
CA LEU A 99 -15.13 4.42 -9.35
C LEU A 99 -16.23 4.93 -8.40
N SER A 100 -17.37 4.22 -8.38
CA SER A 100 -18.38 4.36 -7.33
C SER A 100 -17.85 3.89 -5.98
N ASP A 101 -18.52 4.27 -4.89
CA ASP A 101 -18.09 3.88 -3.54
C ASP A 101 -18.01 2.35 -3.35
N ARG A 102 -18.93 1.60 -3.97
CA ARG A 102 -18.90 0.13 -3.96
C ARG A 102 -17.72 -0.45 -4.73
N GLU A 103 -17.37 0.16 -5.86
CA GLU A 103 -16.22 -0.26 -6.66
C GLU A 103 -14.91 0.07 -5.95
N ARG A 104 -14.82 1.21 -5.26
CA ARG A 104 -13.66 1.53 -4.41
C ARG A 104 -13.49 0.55 -3.26
N GLU A 105 -14.59 0.16 -2.61
CA GLU A 105 -14.58 -0.86 -1.56
C GLU A 105 -14.09 -2.21 -2.09
N ALA A 106 -14.65 -2.68 -3.22
CA ALA A 106 -14.23 -3.91 -3.87
C ALA A 106 -12.76 -3.86 -4.31
N PHE A 107 -12.32 -2.73 -4.90
CA PHE A 107 -10.93 -2.50 -5.29
C PHE A 107 -9.99 -2.55 -4.07
N GLY A 108 -10.37 -1.92 -2.95
CA GLY A 108 -9.63 -1.96 -1.70
C GLY A 108 -9.47 -3.38 -1.16
N GLY A 109 -10.56 -4.17 -1.19
CA GLY A 109 -10.56 -5.58 -0.79
C GLY A 109 -9.65 -6.44 -1.68
N LEU A 110 -9.67 -6.22 -2.99
CA LEU A 110 -8.80 -6.94 -3.93
C LEU A 110 -7.32 -6.62 -3.71
N VAL A 111 -6.98 -5.34 -3.52
CA VAL A 111 -5.60 -4.93 -3.20
C VAL A 111 -5.14 -5.53 -1.87
N GLU A 112 -6.02 -5.63 -0.87
CA GLU A 112 -5.70 -6.29 0.39
C GLU A 112 -5.48 -7.79 0.22
N ALA A 113 -6.32 -8.47 -0.56
CA ALA A 113 -6.15 -9.89 -0.88
C ALA A 113 -4.80 -10.17 -1.54
N PHE A 114 -4.34 -9.29 -2.45
CA PHE A 114 -3.02 -9.41 -3.08
C PHE A 114 -1.83 -9.14 -2.14
N GLY A 115 -2.07 -8.63 -0.93
CA GLY A 115 -1.03 -8.49 0.09
C GLY A 115 -0.64 -9.81 0.77
N ASP A 116 -1.46 -10.85 0.63
CA ASP A 116 -1.28 -12.17 1.22
C ASP A 116 -1.30 -13.24 0.12
N GLN A 117 -0.34 -14.16 0.12
CA GLN A 117 -0.17 -15.09 -1.01
C GLN A 117 -1.36 -16.04 -1.18
N ASP A 118 -1.92 -16.55 -0.08
CA ASP A 118 -3.03 -17.51 -0.14
C ASP A 118 -4.30 -16.79 -0.60
N ARG A 119 -4.60 -15.61 -0.01
CA ARG A 119 -5.73 -14.77 -0.45
C ARG A 119 -5.58 -14.28 -1.89
N ALA A 120 -4.37 -14.04 -2.35
CA ALA A 120 -4.11 -13.66 -3.74
C ALA A 120 -4.49 -14.78 -4.70
N GLN A 121 -4.15 -16.03 -4.36
CA GLN A 121 -4.54 -17.18 -5.18
C GLN A 121 -6.06 -17.36 -5.22
N ASP A 122 -6.75 -17.18 -4.10
CA ASP A 122 -8.20 -17.25 -4.05
C ASP A 122 -8.87 -16.15 -4.89
N ALA A 123 -8.38 -14.91 -4.79
CA ALA A 123 -8.85 -13.81 -5.63
C ALA A 123 -8.63 -14.08 -7.14
N VAL A 124 -7.48 -14.63 -7.52
CA VAL A 124 -7.20 -14.98 -8.92
C VAL A 124 -8.06 -16.15 -9.40
N ARG A 125 -8.35 -17.15 -8.55
CA ARG A 125 -9.29 -18.24 -8.86
C ARG A 125 -10.68 -17.70 -9.18
N GLU A 126 -11.18 -16.76 -8.38
CA GLU A 126 -12.47 -16.11 -8.62
C GLU A 126 -12.48 -15.33 -9.94
N LEU A 127 -11.43 -14.56 -10.23
CA LEU A 127 -11.29 -13.83 -11.50
C LEU A 127 -11.25 -14.77 -12.71
N ALA A 128 -10.51 -15.87 -12.61
CA ALA A 128 -10.44 -16.88 -13.67
C ALA A 128 -11.82 -17.55 -13.89
N ALA A 129 -12.55 -17.89 -12.83
CA ALA A 129 -13.89 -18.44 -12.91
C ALA A 129 -14.89 -17.46 -13.56
N GLU A 130 -14.84 -16.19 -13.17
CA GLU A 130 -15.68 -15.14 -13.77
C GLU A 130 -15.42 -15.01 -15.29
N ALA A 131 -14.14 -15.01 -15.69
CA ALA A 131 -13.75 -14.95 -17.10
C ALA A 131 -14.27 -16.18 -17.90
N LEU A 132 -14.21 -17.39 -17.33
CA LEU A 132 -14.79 -18.60 -17.95
C LEU A 132 -16.30 -18.48 -18.14
N ILE A 133 -17.03 -18.02 -17.12
CA ILE A 133 -18.49 -17.81 -17.19
C ILE A 133 -18.83 -16.78 -18.26
N LYS A 134 -18.07 -15.67 -18.34
CA LYS A 134 -18.26 -14.64 -19.37
C LYS A 134 -18.02 -15.18 -20.77
N TYR A 135 -17.00 -16.03 -20.98
CA TYR A 135 -16.81 -16.73 -22.26
C TYR A 135 -18.04 -17.57 -22.60
N LYS A 136 -18.51 -18.44 -21.69
CA LYS A 136 -19.66 -19.33 -21.94
C LYS A 136 -20.91 -18.55 -22.34
N ARG A 137 -21.14 -17.37 -21.74
CA ARG A 137 -22.31 -16.53 -22.04
C ARG A 137 -22.17 -15.72 -23.33
N SER A 138 -20.96 -15.27 -23.68
CA SER A 138 -20.74 -14.35 -24.80
C SER A 138 -20.19 -15.00 -26.08
N GLY A 139 -19.58 -16.19 -25.96
CA GLY A 139 -18.78 -16.81 -27.02
C GLY A 139 -17.46 -16.08 -27.31
N ASP A 140 -17.08 -15.07 -26.52
CA ASP A 140 -15.89 -14.26 -26.78
C ASP A 140 -14.62 -14.91 -26.21
N HIS A 141 -13.80 -15.47 -27.12
CA HIS A 141 -12.57 -16.17 -26.79
C HIS A 141 -11.54 -15.34 -26.00
N ARG A 142 -11.67 -14.00 -25.97
CA ARG A 142 -10.78 -13.15 -25.17
C ARG A 142 -10.88 -13.49 -23.68
N PHE A 143 -12.08 -13.74 -23.16
CA PHE A 143 -12.26 -14.12 -21.75
C PHE A 143 -11.72 -15.51 -21.45
N LEU A 144 -11.87 -16.47 -22.37
CA LEU A 144 -11.28 -17.80 -22.23
C LEU A 144 -9.75 -17.74 -22.21
N ARG A 145 -9.14 -16.89 -23.05
CA ARG A 145 -7.70 -16.66 -23.05
C ARG A 145 -7.24 -16.08 -21.72
N GLU A 146 -7.95 -15.08 -21.21
CA GLU A 146 -7.65 -14.45 -19.92
C GLU A 146 -7.69 -15.47 -18.77
N ALA A 147 -8.77 -16.27 -18.70
CA ALA A 147 -8.88 -17.32 -17.68
C ALA A 147 -7.70 -18.30 -17.72
N ARG A 148 -7.32 -18.78 -18.92
CA ARG A 148 -6.17 -19.69 -19.09
C ARG A 148 -4.86 -19.04 -18.67
N GLN A 149 -4.66 -17.77 -19.00
CA GLN A 149 -3.47 -17.01 -18.61
C GLN A 149 -3.38 -16.89 -17.09
N LEU A 150 -4.47 -16.50 -16.41
CA LEU A 150 -4.51 -16.38 -14.95
C LEU A 150 -4.24 -17.73 -14.26
N LEU A 151 -4.84 -18.82 -14.75
CA LEU A 151 -4.63 -20.16 -14.20
C LEU A 151 -3.16 -20.60 -14.32
N SER A 152 -2.52 -20.31 -15.45
CA SER A 152 -1.12 -20.65 -15.72
C SER A 152 -0.14 -19.79 -14.92
N GLU A 153 -0.30 -18.46 -14.93
CA GLU A 153 0.66 -17.52 -14.32
C GLU A 153 0.72 -17.68 -12.80
N PHE A 154 -0.42 -18.01 -12.19
CA PHE A 154 -0.53 -18.19 -10.74
C PHE A 154 -0.43 -19.65 -10.30
N ASN A 155 -0.09 -20.56 -11.22
CA ASN A 155 0.06 -21.99 -10.97
C ASN A 155 -1.16 -22.59 -10.25
N ILE A 156 -2.36 -22.17 -10.66
CA ILE A 156 -3.64 -22.62 -10.07
C ILE A 156 -4.05 -23.96 -10.68
N ALA A 157 -3.82 -24.12 -11.99
CA ALA A 157 -3.97 -25.37 -12.71
C ALA A 157 -2.77 -25.51 -13.64
N ASP A 158 -2.31 -26.75 -13.87
CA ASP A 158 -1.27 -27.00 -14.85
C ASP A 158 -1.69 -26.43 -16.20
N ALA A 159 -0.80 -25.61 -16.79
CA ALA A 159 -0.97 -25.05 -18.11
C ALA A 159 -0.75 -26.13 -19.17
N THR A 160 -1.57 -27.18 -19.17
CA THR A 160 -1.69 -28.04 -20.33
C THR A 160 -2.38 -27.23 -21.42
N ASP A 161 -1.67 -27.01 -22.54
CA ASP A 161 -2.17 -26.36 -23.77
C ASP A 161 -3.47 -26.97 -24.33
N HIS A 162 -3.95 -28.06 -23.74
CA HIS A 162 -5.24 -28.69 -23.99
C HIS A 162 -6.05 -28.82 -22.69
N LEU A 163 -6.78 -27.77 -22.35
CA LEU A 163 -7.96 -27.88 -21.49
C LEU A 163 -9.13 -28.26 -22.42
N GLU A 164 -9.35 -29.57 -22.59
CA GLU A 164 -10.56 -30.09 -23.24
C GLU A 164 -11.76 -29.68 -22.38
N VAL A 165 -12.55 -28.74 -22.89
CA VAL A 165 -13.76 -28.22 -22.23
C VAL A 165 -14.92 -29.22 -22.37
N ASP A 166 -14.64 -30.46 -22.80
CA ASP A 166 -15.66 -31.49 -23.04
C ASP A 166 -16.08 -32.22 -21.75
N GLY A 167 -15.36 -32.05 -20.63
CA GLY A 167 -15.69 -32.67 -19.34
C GLY A 167 -16.06 -31.71 -18.21
N VAL A 168 -15.82 -30.42 -18.38
CA VAL A 168 -16.14 -29.42 -17.34
C VAL A 168 -17.63 -29.14 -17.29
N ASP A 169 -18.33 -29.23 -18.44
CA ASP A 169 -19.77 -29.04 -18.49
C ASP A 169 -20.53 -30.15 -17.75
N ASP A 170 -20.05 -31.40 -17.77
CA ASP A 170 -20.69 -32.50 -17.06
C ASP A 170 -20.53 -32.38 -15.54
N LEU A 171 -19.35 -31.97 -15.05
CA LEU A 171 -19.12 -31.75 -13.61
C LEU A 171 -19.92 -30.55 -13.08
N LEU A 172 -19.93 -29.44 -13.81
CA LEU A 172 -20.64 -28.23 -13.40
C LEU A 172 -22.16 -28.42 -13.46
N MET A 173 -22.66 -29.23 -14.39
CA MET A 173 -24.07 -29.61 -14.47
C MET A 173 -24.45 -30.70 -13.45
N GLN A 174 -23.50 -31.51 -12.99
CA GLN A 174 -23.71 -32.45 -11.89
C GLN A 174 -23.85 -31.70 -10.56
N ASP A 175 -22.95 -30.77 -10.24
CA ASP A 175 -23.02 -29.96 -9.02
C ASP A 175 -24.30 -29.10 -8.97
N LEU A 176 -24.72 -28.55 -10.11
CA LEU A 176 -25.99 -27.80 -10.22
C LEU A 176 -27.24 -28.68 -10.06
N ARG A 177 -27.17 -29.96 -10.46
CA ARG A 177 -28.27 -30.92 -10.23
C ARG A 177 -28.35 -31.33 -8.77
N GLU A 178 -27.21 -31.63 -8.15
CA GLU A 178 -27.15 -31.98 -6.72
C GLU A 178 -27.63 -30.81 -5.83
N ALA A 179 -27.33 -29.56 -6.19
CA ALA A 179 -27.80 -28.38 -5.46
C ALA A 179 -29.30 -28.06 -5.65
N HIS A 180 -29.98 -28.67 -6.63
CA HIS A 180 -31.41 -28.44 -6.92
C HIS A 180 -32.31 -29.61 -6.51
N ASP A 181 -31.73 -30.76 -6.13
CA ASP A 181 -32.44 -31.95 -5.64
C ASP A 181 -32.43 -32.09 -4.09
N GLU A 182 -31.94 -31.07 -3.35
CA GLU A 182 -32.19 -30.84 -1.91
C GLU A 182 -33.27 -29.76 -1.69
#